data_AF-A0A249PI53-F1
#
_entry.id   AF-A0A249PI53-F1
#
_cell.length_a   1.000
_cell.length_b   1.000
_cell.length_c   1.000
_cell.angle_alpha   90.00
_cell.angle_beta   90.00
_cell.angle_gamma   90.00
#
_symmetry.space_group_name_H-M   'P 1'
#
loop_
_entity.id
_entity.type
_entity.pdbx_description
1 polymer ?
#
loop_
_entity_poly.entity_id
_entity_poly.type
_entity_poly.pdbx_seq_one_letter_code
_entity_poly.pdbx_strand_id
1 'polypeptide(L)' 'MLPQFKYTKLIIAVDLDVDVRSWADIIWALSTRFDASRDITLLHNTPIDYLDFASPKRVLGGELGL' A
#
# COMPACT_ATOMS: atom_id res chain seq x y z
N MET A 1 9.76 -7.28 -9.01
CA MET A 1 9.67 -6.51 -7.76
C MET A 1 11.07 -6.31 -7.22
N LEU A 2 11.46 -5.06 -6.96
CA LEU A 2 12.77 -4.75 -6.43
C LEU A 2 12.88 -5.32 -4.99
N PRO A 3 13.98 -6.01 -4.61
CA PRO A 3 14.08 -6.72 -3.33
C PRO A 3 13.80 -5.87 -2.09
N GLN A 4 14.08 -4.56 -2.15
CA GLN A 4 13.89 -3.63 -1.04
C GLN A 4 12.42 -3.38 -0.67
N PHE A 5 11.46 -3.69 -1.54
CA PHE A 5 10.03 -3.47 -1.27
C PHE A 5 9.30 -4.75 -0.83
N LYS A 6 10.03 -5.85 -0.60
CA LYS A 6 9.46 -7.19 -0.33
C LYS A 6 8.55 -7.22 0.91
N TYR A 7 8.69 -6.28 1.84
CA TYR A 7 7.88 -6.20 3.06
C TYR A 7 7.01 -4.93 3.12
N THR A 8 6.92 -4.17 2.02
CA THR A 8 6.06 -3.00 1.94
C THR A 8 4.61 -3.43 1.89
N LYS A 9 3.86 -3.13 2.95
CA LYS A 9 2.44 -3.51 3.09
C LYS A 9 1.48 -2.69 2.25
N LEU A 10 1.82 -1.42 2.05
CA LEU A 10 0.95 -0.43 1.43
C LEU A 10 1.76 0.38 0.41
N ILE A 11 1.26 0.44 -0.81
CA ILE A 11 1.74 1.32 -1.85
C ILE A 11 0.55 2.19 -2.26
N ILE A 12 0.79 3.50 -2.32
CA ILE A 12 -0.16 4.47 -2.88
C ILE A 12 0.50 5.05 -4.12
N ALA A 13 -0.09 4.84 -5.29
CA ALA A 13 0.35 5.45 -6.53
C ALA A 13 -0.40 6.77 -6.76
N VAL A 14 0.35 7.83 -7.06
CA VAL A 14 -0.21 9.15 -7.37
C VAL A 14 0.43 9.70 -8.62
N ASP A 15 -0.26 10.62 -9.28
CA ASP A 15 0.23 11.35 -10.44
C ASP A 15 1.40 12.29 -10.08
N LEU A 16 2.12 12.77 -11.09
CA LEU A 16 3.31 13.63 -10.93
C LEU A 16 3.01 15.00 -10.29
N ASP A 17 1.75 15.42 -10.26
CA ASP A 17 1.32 16.70 -9.68
C ASP A 17 1.07 16.65 -8.17
N VAL A 18 1.19 15.47 -7.55
CA VAL A 18 0.97 15.26 -6.11
C VAL A 18 2.33 15.17 -5.39
N ASP A 19 2.54 16.00 -4.36
CA ASP A 19 3.74 15.88 -3.52
C ASP A 19 3.63 14.67 -2.57
N VAL A 20 4.40 13.61 -2.87
CA VAL A 20 4.47 12.36 -2.07
C VAL A 20 5.05 12.55 -0.66
N ARG A 21 5.53 13.76 -0.31
CA ARG A 21 5.97 14.10 1.06
C ARG A 21 4.92 14.91 1.82
N SER A 22 3.86 15.38 1.17
CA SER A 22 2.74 16.09 1.77
C SER A 22 1.57 15.12 2.00
N TRP A 23 1.28 14.82 3.27
CA TRP A 23 0.10 14.01 3.60
C TRP A 23 -1.22 14.69 3.20
N ALA A 24 -1.27 16.02 3.18
CA ALA A 24 -2.45 16.74 2.72
C ALA A 24 -2.72 16.47 1.23
N ASP A 25 -1.68 16.49 0.40
CA ASP A 25 -1.79 16.22 -1.04
C ASP A 25 -2.16 14.76 -1.31
N ILE A 26 -1.54 13.81 -0.58
CA ILE A 26 -1.85 12.38 -0.68
C ILE A 26 -3.32 12.11 -0.33
N ILE A 27 -3.82 12.67 0.78
CA ILE A 27 -5.22 12.50 1.18
C ILE A 27 -6.18 13.21 0.22
N TRP A 28 -5.80 14.36 -0.32
CA TRP A 28 -6.58 15.02 -1.37
C TRP A 28 -6.68 14.16 -2.63
N ALA A 29 -5.58 13.56 -3.08
CA ALA A 29 -5.59 12.65 -4.22
C ALA A 29 -6.47 11.42 -3.96
N LEU A 30 -6.33 10.76 -2.80
CA LEU A 30 -7.15 9.62 -2.41
C LEU A 30 -8.64 9.97 -2.22
N SER A 31 -8.99 11.20 -1.87
CA SER A 31 -10.41 11.60 -1.69
C SER A 31 -11.09 12.01 -2.99
N THR A 32 -10.32 12.35 -4.03
CA THR A 32 -10.86 12.94 -5.26
C THR A 32 -10.60 12.10 -6.52
N ARG A 33 -9.60 11.20 -6.50
CA ARG A 33 -9.16 10.42 -7.67
C ARG A 33 -9.25 8.90 -7.48
N PHE A 34 -9.79 8.42 -6.37
CA PHE A 34 -9.86 6.99 -6.04
C PHE A 34 -11.30 6.51 -5.91
N ASP A 35 -11.60 5.39 -6.59
CA ASP A 35 -12.81 4.60 -6.39
C ASP A 35 -12.45 3.23 -5.79
N ALA A 36 -12.97 2.94 -4.60
CA ALA A 36 -12.62 1.73 -3.85
C ALA A 36 -12.95 0.42 -4.58
N SER A 37 -13.94 0.40 -5.47
CA SER A 37 -14.34 -0.83 -6.18
C SER A 37 -13.41 -1.17 -7.34
N ARG A 38 -12.73 -0.17 -7.90
CA ARG A 38 -11.91 -0.29 -9.11
C ARG A 38 -10.41 -0.18 -8.82
N ASP A 39 -10.03 0.70 -7.90
CA ASP A 39 -8.65 1.17 -7.76
C ASP A 39 -7.90 0.47 -6.59
N ILE A 40 -8.53 -0.52 -5.95
CA ILE A 40 -7.89 -1.34 -4.92
C ILE A 40 -7.30 -2.61 -5.52
N THR A 41 -6.02 -2.88 -5.25
CA THR A 41 -5.42 -4.20 -5.44
C THR A 41 -5.07 -4.81 -4.09
N LEU A 42 -5.67 -5.96 -3.78
CA LEU A 42 -5.37 -6.73 -2.58
C LEU A 42 -4.60 -8.00 -2.95
N LEU A 43 -3.43 -8.18 -2.34
CA LEU A 43 -2.70 -9.44 -2.38
C LEU A 43 -2.80 -10.13 -1.03
N HIS A 44 -2.90 -11.45 -1.08
CA HIS A 44 -3.03 -12.28 0.11
C HIS A 44 -1.86 -13.26 0.20
N ASN A 45 -1.51 -13.63 1.43
CA ASN A 45 -0.45 -14.58 1.73
C ASN A 45 0.90 -14.20 1.11
N THR A 46 1.24 -12.90 1.13
CA THR A 46 2.55 -12.42 0.68
C THR A 46 3.56 -12.46 1.83
N PRO A 47 4.87 -12.60 1.53
CA PRO A 47 5.91 -12.56 2.54
C PRO A 47 5.91 -11.23 3.30
N ILE A 48 5.80 -11.28 4.62
CA ILE A 48 5.81 -10.11 5.51
C ILE A 48 6.93 -10.27 6.55
N ASP A 49 7.36 -9.17 7.15
CA ASP A 49 8.32 -9.18 8.25
C ASP A 49 7.82 -10.08 9.40
N TYR A 50 8.71 -10.91 9.94
CA TYR A 50 8.40 -11.75 11.11
C TYR A 50 7.98 -10.92 12.35
N LEU A 51 8.46 -9.67 12.46
CA LEU A 51 8.16 -8.76 13.55
C LEU A 51 6.85 -7.98 13.36
N ASP A 52 6.14 -8.21 12.26
CA ASP A 52 4.84 -7.62 12.05
C ASP A 52 3.72 -8.39 12.78
N PHE A 53 3.41 -7.94 13.98
CA PHE A 53 2.34 -8.53 14.81
C PHE A 53 0.92 -8.27 14.31
N ALA A 54 0.73 -7.38 13.32
CA ALA A 54 -0.56 -7.20 12.67
C ALA A 54 -0.84 -8.28 11.62
N SER A 55 0.17 -9.07 11.23
CA SER A 55 -0.02 -10.18 10.30
C SER A 55 -0.83 -11.32 10.93
N PRO A 56 -1.80 -11.90 10.22
CA PRO A 56 -2.64 -12.97 10.76
C PRO A 56 -1.88 -14.30 10.93
N LYS A 57 -0.76 -14.47 10.21
CA LYS A 57 0.13 -15.63 10.28
C LYS A 57 1.58 -15.13 10.28
N ARG A 58 2.45 -15.80 11.03
CA ARG A 58 3.89 -15.48 11.04
C ARG A 58 4.45 -15.47 9.61
N VAL A 59 5.09 -14.37 9.23
CA VAL A 59 5.77 -14.16 7.92
C VAL A 59 4.81 -14.11 6.72
N LEU A 60 3.50 -14.13 6.93
CA LEU A 60 2.50 -14.07 5.85
C LEU A 60 1.39 -13.07 6.18
N GLY A 61 1.19 -12.11 5.29
CA GLY A 61 0.13 -11.11 5.46
C GLY A 61 -0.54 -10.75 4.14
N GLY A 62 -1.28 -9.64 4.21
CA GLY A 62 -1.85 -9.00 3.03
C GLY A 62 -1.06 -7.75 2.67
N GLU A 63 -1.03 -7.45 1.38
CA GLU A 63 -0.54 -6.19 0.83
C GLU A 63 -1.68 -5.46 0.13
N LEU A 64 -1.62 -4.14 0.19
CA LEU A 64 -2.62 -3.23 -0.38
C LEU A 64 -1.94 -2.27 -1.35
N GLY A 65 -2.42 -2.24 -2.58
CA GLY A 65 -2.14 -1.19 -3.56
C GLY A 65 -3.36 -0.30 -3.72
N LEU A 66 -3.12 1.01 -3.62
CA LEU A 66 -4.10 2.08 -3.87
C LEU A 66 -3.60 2.99 -5.00
#